data_AF-A0A7R8WX23-F1
#
_entry.id   AF-A0A7R8WX23-F1
#
_cell.length_a   1.000
_cell.length_b   1.000
_cell.length_c   1.000
_cell.angle_alpha   90.00
_cell.angle_beta   90.00
_cell.angle_gamma   90.00
#
_symmetry.space_group_name_H-M   'P 1'
#
loop_
_entity.id
_entity.type
_entity.pdbx_description
1 polymer ?
#
loop_
_entity_poly.entity_id
_entity_poly.type
_entity_poly.pdbx_seq_one_letter_code
_entity_poly.pdbx_strand_id
1 'polypeptide(L)'
;MSMPGALFVGCEAGTLNFAKIKGTHTAMKSGMIAAETLAAALANGDEGRELSEYNDAFLNSWAGEELQSSRNWGPALHKFGVFLGGAYNFVDQNFFGGKLPFNFRDDKPDYACMKPADSCLPPIYPKPDGNISFDKPSSVFLSSTNHEENQPVHLRLADPDLPIQVNLPRYAEPAQRYCPVGVYEVVVKNDIPQFQINS
;
A
#
# COMPACT_ATOMS: atom_id res chain seq x y z
N MET A 1 -1.14 14.18 10.96
CA MET A 1 0.11 13.39 10.84
C MET A 1 0.91 13.41 12.15
N SER A 2 0.25 13.56 13.29
CA SER A 2 0.85 13.74 14.62
C SER A 2 -0.01 12.98 15.64
N MET A 3 0.60 12.67 16.77
CA MET A 3 -0.09 12.22 17.99
C MET A 3 0.81 12.57 19.21
N PRO A 4 0.31 12.46 20.46
CA PRO A 4 1.16 12.67 21.63
C PRO A 4 2.42 11.80 21.58
N GLY A 5 3.59 12.45 21.60
CA GLY A 5 4.90 11.78 21.57
C GLY A 5 5.35 11.23 20.22
N ALA A 6 4.61 11.43 19.12
CA ALA A 6 5.02 10.91 17.81
C ALA A 6 4.60 11.78 16.62
N LEU A 7 5.42 11.72 15.56
CA LEU A 7 5.14 12.26 14.24
C LEU A 7 5.23 11.14 13.21
N PHE A 8 4.29 11.12 12.27
CA PHE A 8 4.33 10.19 11.14
C PHE A 8 4.96 10.89 9.94
N VAL A 9 5.96 10.26 9.32
CA VAL A 9 6.69 10.82 8.16
C VAL A 9 6.73 9.80 7.02
N GLY A 10 7.03 10.27 5.83
CA GLY A 10 7.23 9.42 4.65
C GLY A 10 5.97 8.70 4.18
N CYS A 11 6.17 7.54 3.56
CA CYS A 11 5.06 6.74 3.03
C CYS A 11 4.09 6.27 4.12
N GLU A 12 4.56 6.13 5.37
CA GLU A 12 3.68 5.82 6.52
C GLU A 12 2.62 6.91 6.72
N ALA A 13 2.99 8.17 6.51
CA ALA A 13 2.08 9.30 6.55
C ALA A 13 1.31 9.51 5.22
N GLY A 14 1.45 8.61 4.25
CA GLY A 14 0.74 8.68 2.97
C GLY A 14 1.26 9.76 2.02
N THR A 15 2.57 10.09 2.04
CA THR A 15 3.11 11.19 1.24
C THR A 15 3.41 10.85 -0.23
N LEU A 16 2.86 9.77 -0.79
CA LEU A 16 3.14 9.34 -2.17
C LEU A 16 2.34 10.18 -3.19
N ASN A 17 3.01 10.78 -4.18
CA ASN A 17 2.33 11.28 -5.36
C ASN A 17 2.03 10.10 -6.31
N PHE A 18 0.79 9.63 -6.26
CA PHE A 18 0.32 8.51 -7.09
C PHE A 18 0.35 8.83 -8.59
N ALA A 19 0.05 10.06 -8.99
CA ALA A 19 0.05 10.48 -10.40
C ALA A 19 1.42 10.35 -11.06
N LYS A 20 2.50 10.53 -10.27
CA LYS A 20 3.88 10.46 -10.74
C LYS A 20 4.60 9.16 -10.40
N ILE A 21 4.00 8.32 -9.54
CA ILE A 21 4.65 7.15 -8.92
C ILE A 21 5.95 7.59 -8.22
N LYS A 22 5.89 8.70 -7.49
CA LYS A 22 7.04 9.30 -6.79
C LYS A 22 6.67 9.70 -5.37
N GLY A 23 7.35 9.10 -4.41
CA GLY A 23 7.14 9.37 -2.98
C GLY A 23 8.42 9.74 -2.22
N THR A 24 9.61 9.52 -2.81
CA THR A 24 10.88 9.71 -2.10
C THR A 24 11.11 11.18 -1.72
N HIS A 25 10.85 12.12 -2.64
CA HIS A 25 11.10 13.54 -2.42
C HIS A 25 10.10 14.16 -1.43
N THR A 26 8.82 13.79 -1.51
CA THR A 26 7.78 14.19 -0.56
C THR A 26 8.00 13.55 0.81
N ALA A 27 8.48 12.30 0.86
CA ALA A 27 8.88 11.65 2.10
C ALA A 27 10.04 12.39 2.78
N MET A 28 11.10 12.71 2.02
CA MET A 28 12.21 13.54 2.53
C MET A 28 11.72 14.89 3.05
N LYS A 29 10.82 15.56 2.32
CA LYS A 29 10.26 16.85 2.77
C LYS A 29 9.44 16.73 4.04
N SER A 30 8.64 15.68 4.17
CA SER A 30 7.89 15.41 5.39
C SER A 30 8.80 15.21 6.61
N GLY A 31 9.96 14.55 6.42
CA GLY A 31 10.98 14.39 7.46
C GLY A 31 11.69 15.69 7.84
N MET A 32 12.03 16.53 6.85
CA MET A 32 12.63 17.85 7.11
C MET A 32 11.70 18.74 7.92
N ILE A 33 10.42 18.81 7.56
CA ILE A 33 9.43 19.63 8.30
C ILE A 33 9.19 19.05 9.70
N ALA A 34 9.17 17.72 9.85
CA ALA A 34 9.06 17.09 11.16
C ALA A 34 10.24 17.45 12.06
N ALA A 35 11.46 17.44 11.53
CA ALA A 35 12.66 17.82 12.26
C ALA A 35 12.65 19.31 12.66
N GLU A 36 12.28 20.21 11.74
CA GLU A 36 12.12 21.65 12.01
C GLU A 36 11.08 21.89 13.12
N THR A 37 9.94 21.20 13.05
CA THR A 37 8.84 21.31 14.02
C THR A 37 9.28 20.81 15.41
N LEU A 38 9.93 19.65 15.46
CA LEU A 38 10.42 19.07 16.71
C LEU A 38 11.51 19.94 17.34
N ALA A 39 12.46 20.44 16.55
CA ALA A 39 13.53 21.30 17.05
C ALA A 39 12.97 22.60 17.64
N ALA A 40 11.96 23.21 17.00
CA ALA A 40 11.29 24.40 17.52
C ALA A 40 10.54 24.11 18.83
N ALA A 41 9.86 22.98 18.94
CA ALA A 41 9.18 22.58 20.17
C ALA A 41 10.17 22.39 21.33
N LEU A 42 11.24 21.64 21.10
CA LEU A 42 12.29 21.40 22.11
C LEU A 42 12.95 22.71 22.56
N ALA A 43 13.24 23.62 21.64
CA ALA A 43 13.82 24.92 21.95
C ALA A 43 12.90 25.80 22.84
N ASN A 44 11.59 25.59 22.77
CA ASN A 44 10.60 26.28 23.59
C ASN A 44 10.29 25.57 24.92
N GLY A 45 11.05 24.54 25.29
CA GLY A 45 10.87 23.81 26.55
C GLY A 45 9.69 22.85 26.54
N ASP A 46 9.29 22.36 25.37
CA ASP A 46 8.24 21.35 25.26
C ASP A 46 8.71 19.99 25.78
N GLU A 47 7.93 19.38 26.67
CA GLU A 47 8.24 18.10 27.32
C GLU A 47 7.45 16.92 26.74
N GLY A 48 6.75 17.10 25.61
CA GLY A 48 6.15 15.97 24.87
C GLY A 48 4.65 16.08 24.58
N ARG A 49 4.15 17.29 24.25
CA ARG A 49 2.78 17.42 23.72
C ARG A 49 2.67 16.86 22.30
N GLU A 50 1.45 16.81 21.77
CA GLU A 50 1.23 16.61 20.34
C GLU A 50 1.62 17.87 19.55
N LEU A 51 2.47 17.69 18.53
CA LEU A 51 2.91 18.75 17.62
C LEU A 51 1.99 18.83 16.38
N SER A 52 0.74 19.21 16.58
CA SER A 52 -0.27 19.27 15.50
C SER A 52 0.09 20.27 14.40
N GLU A 53 0.89 21.30 14.71
CA GLU A 53 1.40 22.29 13.76
C GLU A 53 2.25 21.66 12.63
N TYR A 54 2.78 20.46 12.85
CA TYR A 54 3.48 19.69 11.82
C TYR A 54 2.59 19.47 10.59
N ASN A 55 1.32 19.13 10.81
CA ASN A 55 0.37 18.84 9.74
C ASN A 55 0.16 20.06 8.85
N ASP A 56 -0.06 21.22 9.46
CA ASP A 56 -0.27 22.47 8.74
C ASP A 56 1.02 22.91 8.02
N ALA A 57 2.17 22.77 8.66
CA ALA A 57 3.46 23.06 8.03
C ALA A 57 3.72 22.18 6.79
N PHE A 58 3.36 20.89 6.86
CA PHE A 58 3.47 19.99 5.72
C PHE A 58 2.51 20.37 4.59
N LEU A 59 1.23 20.61 4.90
CA LEU A 59 0.22 20.98 3.90
C LEU A 59 0.52 22.32 3.23
N ASN A 60 1.13 23.27 3.95
CA ASN A 60 1.57 24.57 3.41
C ASN A 60 2.90 24.51 2.65
N SER A 61 3.57 23.36 2.62
CA SER A 61 4.81 23.18 1.85
C SER A 61 4.55 22.84 0.39
N TRP A 62 5.59 22.91 -0.44
CA TRP A 62 5.53 22.46 -1.84
C TRP A 62 5.08 20.99 -1.97
N ALA A 63 5.39 20.15 -0.98
CA ALA A 63 4.99 18.74 -0.99
C ALA A 63 3.49 18.60 -0.74
N GLY A 64 2.93 19.40 0.18
CA GLY A 64 1.48 19.48 0.41
C GLY A 64 0.74 19.95 -0.85
N GLU A 65 1.23 20.99 -1.52
CA GLU A 65 0.66 21.49 -2.78
C GLU A 65 0.72 20.43 -3.89
N GLU A 66 1.82 19.69 -3.99
CA GLU A 66 1.98 18.60 -4.96
C GLU A 66 0.96 17.47 -4.72
N LEU A 67 0.74 17.06 -3.47
CA LEU A 67 -0.23 16.02 -3.16
C LEU A 67 -1.67 16.53 -3.36
N GLN A 68 -1.94 17.77 -2.96
CA GLN A 68 -3.26 18.38 -3.13
C GLN A 68 -3.63 18.52 -4.61
N SER A 69 -2.69 18.92 -5.47
CA SER A 69 -2.94 19.02 -6.92
C SER A 69 -3.13 17.65 -7.59
N SER A 70 -2.62 16.56 -7.02
CA SER A 70 -2.75 15.20 -7.56
C SER A 70 -3.83 14.34 -6.88
N ARG A 71 -4.54 14.87 -5.89
CA ARG A 71 -5.50 14.15 -5.02
C ARG A 71 -6.58 13.35 -5.76
N ASN A 72 -7.02 13.84 -6.91
CA ASN A 72 -8.10 13.21 -7.67
C ASN A 72 -7.61 12.10 -8.62
N TRP A 73 -6.30 11.94 -8.82
CA TRP A 73 -5.78 11.09 -9.89
C TRP A 73 -6.20 9.64 -9.76
N GLY A 74 -5.94 9.01 -8.61
CA GLY A 74 -6.33 7.62 -8.33
C GLY A 74 -7.85 7.43 -8.28
N PRO A 75 -8.56 8.20 -7.42
CA PRO A 75 -10.01 8.06 -7.30
C PRO A 75 -10.79 8.28 -8.61
N ALA A 76 -10.33 9.16 -9.50
CA ALA A 76 -10.94 9.33 -10.81
C ALA A 76 -10.80 8.07 -11.69
N LEU A 77 -9.63 7.42 -11.68
CA LEU A 77 -9.41 6.16 -12.41
C LEU A 77 -10.26 5.02 -11.84
N HIS A 78 -10.39 4.93 -10.51
CA HIS A 78 -11.20 3.89 -9.88
C HIS A 78 -12.69 4.09 -10.14
N LYS A 79 -13.18 5.34 -10.09
CA LYS A 79 -14.61 5.65 -10.24
C LYS A 79 -15.10 5.62 -11.68
N PHE A 80 -14.30 6.11 -12.63
CA PHE A 80 -14.70 6.27 -14.02
C PHE A 80 -14.01 5.27 -14.97
N GLY A 81 -13.13 4.41 -14.43
CA GLY A 81 -12.30 3.52 -15.21
C GLY A 81 -11.16 4.24 -15.93
N VAL A 82 -10.28 3.46 -16.57
CA VAL A 82 -9.03 3.96 -17.17
C VAL A 82 -9.27 5.03 -18.23
N PHE A 83 -10.28 4.87 -19.08
CA PHE A 83 -10.52 5.79 -20.19
C PHE A 83 -11.11 7.13 -19.74
N LEU A 84 -12.24 7.12 -19.04
CA LEU A 84 -12.91 8.36 -18.60
C LEU A 84 -12.15 9.01 -17.44
N GLY A 85 -11.61 8.22 -16.50
CA GLY A 85 -10.75 8.73 -15.43
C GLY A 85 -9.46 9.31 -15.98
N GLY A 86 -8.87 8.67 -17.00
CA GLY A 86 -7.71 9.19 -17.72
C GLY A 86 -8.01 10.51 -18.44
N ALA A 87 -9.16 10.61 -19.12
CA ALA A 87 -9.60 11.85 -19.76
C ALA A 87 -9.83 12.97 -18.73
N TYR A 88 -10.47 12.68 -17.60
CA TYR A 88 -10.60 13.63 -16.49
C TYR A 88 -9.22 14.11 -16.01
N ASN A 89 -8.31 13.18 -15.70
CA ASN A 89 -6.98 13.49 -15.22
C ASN A 89 -6.17 14.32 -16.23
N PHE A 90 -6.29 14.02 -17.52
CA PHE A 90 -5.67 14.81 -18.57
C PHE A 90 -6.16 16.26 -18.53
N VAL A 91 -7.48 16.47 -18.44
CA VAL A 91 -8.05 17.82 -18.37
C VAL A 91 -7.63 18.54 -17.09
N ASP A 92 -7.83 17.90 -15.92
CA ASP A 92 -7.54 18.47 -14.61
C ASP A 92 -6.07 18.86 -14.48
N GLN A 93 -5.15 17.98 -14.86
CA GLN A 93 -3.71 18.21 -14.67
C GLN A 93 -3.13 19.17 -15.71
N ASN A 94 -3.51 19.08 -16.99
CA ASN A 94 -2.88 19.89 -18.05
C ASN A 94 -3.48 21.29 -18.18
N PHE A 95 -4.78 21.46 -17.95
CA PHE A 95 -5.45 22.75 -18.14
C PHE A 95 -5.74 23.49 -16.83
N PHE A 96 -5.94 22.75 -15.73
CA PHE A 96 -6.34 23.33 -14.45
C PHE A 96 -5.31 23.10 -13.33
N GLY A 97 -4.20 22.41 -13.60
CA GLY A 97 -3.15 22.13 -12.62
C GLY A 97 -3.65 21.42 -11.36
N GLY A 98 -4.67 20.56 -11.47
CA GLY A 98 -5.25 19.84 -10.32
C GLY A 98 -6.20 20.67 -9.44
N LYS A 99 -6.64 21.83 -9.94
CA LYS A 99 -7.46 22.80 -9.21
C LYS A 99 -8.93 22.77 -9.60
N LEU A 100 -9.40 21.78 -10.38
CA LEU A 100 -10.83 21.62 -10.60
C LEU A 100 -11.56 21.46 -9.25
N PRO A 101 -12.78 22.03 -9.12
CA PRO A 101 -13.54 22.04 -7.86
C PRO A 101 -14.22 20.69 -7.57
N PHE A 102 -13.59 19.59 -7.97
CA PHE A 102 -14.03 18.23 -7.68
C PHE A 102 -13.12 17.60 -6.62
N ASN A 103 -13.70 16.70 -5.84
CA ASN A 103 -12.99 15.92 -4.85
C ASN A 103 -13.54 14.49 -4.86
N PHE A 104 -12.83 13.60 -5.53
CA PHE A 104 -13.15 12.18 -5.57
C PHE A 104 -12.45 11.43 -4.45
N ARG A 105 -13.08 10.36 -3.97
CA ARG A 105 -12.57 9.53 -2.88
C ARG A 105 -12.76 8.06 -3.20
N ASP A 106 -11.83 7.26 -2.71
CA ASP A 106 -11.96 5.81 -2.64
C ASP A 106 -12.55 5.46 -1.28
N ASP A 107 -13.88 5.31 -1.25
CA ASP A 107 -14.63 5.07 0.00
C ASP A 107 -14.67 3.59 0.41
N LYS A 108 -14.16 2.70 -0.45
CA LYS A 108 -14.15 1.25 -0.23
C LYS A 108 -12.73 0.76 0.00
N PRO A 109 -12.44 0.09 1.13
CA PRO A 109 -11.10 -0.42 1.40
C PRO A 109 -10.77 -1.62 0.51
N ASP A 110 -9.49 -1.77 0.14
CA ASP A 110 -9.00 -2.80 -0.79
C ASP A 110 -9.39 -4.22 -0.39
N TYR A 111 -9.33 -4.54 0.91
CA TYR A 111 -9.68 -5.87 1.42
C TYR A 111 -11.14 -6.25 1.11
N ALA A 112 -12.03 -5.25 0.95
CA ALA A 112 -13.45 -5.47 0.66
C ALA A 112 -13.74 -5.52 -0.85
N CYS A 113 -12.74 -5.25 -1.70
CA CYS A 113 -12.91 -5.17 -3.16
C CYS A 113 -12.90 -6.53 -3.86
N MET A 114 -12.55 -7.61 -3.16
CA MET A 114 -12.49 -8.96 -3.73
C MET A 114 -13.87 -9.55 -4.00
N LYS A 115 -14.02 -10.21 -5.15
CA LYS A 115 -15.21 -10.98 -5.52
C LYS A 115 -15.03 -12.46 -5.15
N PRO A 116 -16.11 -13.19 -4.81
CA PRO A 116 -16.08 -14.64 -4.66
C PRO A 116 -15.50 -15.34 -5.90
N ALA A 117 -14.75 -16.42 -5.68
CA ALA A 117 -14.03 -17.12 -6.75
C ALA A 117 -14.96 -17.71 -7.82
N ASP A 118 -16.15 -18.18 -7.43
CA ASP A 118 -17.20 -18.71 -8.31
C ASP A 118 -17.83 -17.65 -9.23
N SER A 119 -17.66 -16.37 -8.92
CA SER A 119 -18.12 -15.24 -9.74
C SER A 119 -17.05 -14.72 -10.71
N CYS A 120 -15.89 -15.38 -10.76
CA CYS A 120 -14.73 -14.96 -11.52
C CYS A 120 -14.27 -16.05 -12.49
N LEU A 121 -13.62 -15.64 -13.59
CA LEU A 121 -12.91 -16.58 -14.46
C LEU A 121 -11.49 -16.81 -13.90
N PRO A 122 -11.05 -18.07 -13.73
CA PRO A 122 -9.67 -18.36 -13.36
C PRO A 122 -8.70 -17.83 -14.42
N PRO A 123 -7.72 -16.97 -14.05
CA PRO A 123 -6.74 -16.48 -15.01
C PRO A 123 -5.81 -17.61 -15.46
N ILE A 124 -5.48 -17.64 -16.75
CA ILE A 124 -4.49 -18.56 -17.33
C ILE A 124 -3.18 -17.80 -17.48
N TYR A 125 -2.21 -18.11 -16.61
CA TYR A 125 -0.84 -17.60 -16.73
C TYR A 125 0.02 -18.61 -17.51
N PRO A 126 0.77 -18.17 -18.54
CA PRO A 126 1.77 -19.02 -19.18
C PRO A 126 2.82 -19.50 -18.18
N LYS A 127 3.39 -20.68 -18.43
CA LYS A 127 4.56 -21.14 -17.67
C LYS A 127 5.74 -20.20 -17.96
N PRO A 128 6.60 -19.92 -16.96
CA PRO A 128 7.80 -19.15 -17.18
C PRO A 128 8.73 -19.84 -18.19
N ASP A 129 9.36 -19.05 -19.05
CA ASP A 129 10.24 -19.51 -20.14
C ASP A 129 11.73 -19.57 -19.74
N GLY A 130 12.09 -19.04 -18.57
CA GLY A 130 13.46 -18.97 -18.06
C GLY A 130 14.35 -17.92 -18.74
N ASN A 131 13.80 -17.08 -19.63
CA ASN A 131 14.54 -16.05 -20.36
C ASN A 131 14.00 -14.64 -20.07
N ILE A 132 12.69 -14.46 -20.25
CA ILE A 132 11.99 -13.19 -20.01
C ILE A 132 11.07 -13.32 -18.78
N SER A 133 10.66 -14.54 -18.44
CA SER A 133 9.76 -14.87 -17.35
C SER A 133 10.32 -16.02 -16.51
N PHE A 134 10.20 -15.90 -15.20
CA PHE A 134 10.83 -16.81 -14.23
C PHE A 134 9.81 -17.28 -13.21
N ASP A 135 10.11 -18.42 -12.56
CA ASP A 135 9.33 -18.88 -11.43
C ASP A 135 9.56 -18.00 -10.18
N LYS A 136 8.63 -18.11 -9.24
CA LYS A 136 8.62 -17.32 -8.01
C LYS A 136 9.87 -17.63 -7.14
N PRO A 137 10.26 -18.89 -6.88
CA PRO A 137 11.49 -19.22 -6.14
C PRO A 137 12.77 -18.61 -6.71
N SER A 138 12.99 -18.70 -8.02
CA SER A 138 14.15 -18.07 -8.68
C SER A 138 14.18 -16.54 -8.45
N SER A 139 13.02 -15.89 -8.45
CA SER A 139 12.90 -14.45 -8.18
C SER A 139 13.19 -14.11 -6.71
N VAL A 140 12.74 -14.94 -5.77
CA VAL A 140 13.01 -14.79 -4.33
C VAL A 140 14.51 -14.93 -4.06
N PHE A 141 15.18 -15.91 -4.67
CA PHE A 141 16.62 -16.10 -4.53
C PHE A 141 17.41 -14.83 -4.90
N LEU A 142 17.04 -14.16 -6.00
CA LEU A 142 17.69 -12.91 -6.43
C LEU A 142 17.48 -11.73 -5.48
N SER A 143 16.40 -11.74 -4.68
CA SER A 143 16.18 -10.72 -3.64
C SER A 143 17.15 -10.84 -2.46
N SER A 144 17.86 -11.97 -2.34
CA SER A 144 18.73 -12.31 -1.20
C SER A 144 18.03 -12.27 0.17
N THR A 145 16.69 -12.34 0.19
CA THR A 145 15.91 -12.38 1.43
C THR A 145 16.11 -13.73 2.14
N ASN A 146 16.38 -13.68 3.44
CA ASN A 146 16.50 -14.85 4.30
C ASN A 146 16.19 -14.45 5.75
N HIS A 147 15.80 -15.44 6.54
CA HIS A 147 15.44 -15.32 7.94
C HIS A 147 16.09 -16.47 8.72
N GLU A 148 16.39 -16.27 10.00
CA GLU A 148 16.72 -17.38 10.90
C GLU A 148 15.54 -18.37 10.91
N GLU A 149 15.78 -19.64 10.58
CA GLU A 149 14.71 -20.64 10.42
C GLU A 149 13.99 -20.93 11.75
N ASN A 150 14.71 -20.81 12.87
CA ASN A 150 14.19 -21.12 14.20
C ASN A 150 13.75 -19.86 14.96
N GLN A 151 12.97 -19.00 14.31
CA GLN A 151 12.33 -17.85 14.92
C GLN A 151 10.80 -17.94 14.87
N PRO A 152 10.07 -17.22 15.75
CA PRO A 152 8.63 -17.14 15.65
C PRO A 152 8.18 -16.53 14.32
N VAL A 153 7.19 -17.14 13.68
CA VAL A 153 6.56 -16.60 12.45
C VAL A 153 6.03 -15.19 12.73
N HIS A 154 6.50 -14.21 11.95
CA HIS A 154 6.12 -12.80 12.11
C HIS A 154 4.78 -12.48 11.44
N LEU A 155 4.31 -13.33 10.53
CA LEU A 155 2.98 -13.25 9.91
C LEU A 155 1.96 -13.97 10.78
N ARG A 156 1.37 -13.22 11.70
CA ARG A 156 0.44 -13.77 12.70
C ARG A 156 -0.99 -13.74 12.19
N LEU A 157 -1.67 -14.88 12.32
CA LEU A 157 -3.10 -14.98 12.09
C LEU A 157 -3.83 -14.68 13.41
N ALA A 158 -4.79 -13.76 13.37
CA ALA A 158 -5.69 -13.55 14.51
C ALA A 158 -6.58 -14.80 14.74
N ASP A 159 -6.96 -15.47 13.66
CA ASP A 159 -7.67 -16.73 13.66
C ASP A 159 -7.00 -17.68 12.63
N PRO A 160 -6.38 -18.79 13.07
CA PRO A 160 -5.67 -19.71 12.20
C PRO A 160 -6.59 -20.55 11.30
N ASP A 161 -7.90 -20.61 11.58
CA ASP A 161 -8.85 -21.41 10.82
C ASP A 161 -9.39 -20.66 9.59
N LEU A 162 -9.35 -19.33 9.58
CA LEU A 162 -9.89 -18.49 8.49
C LEU A 162 -9.37 -18.82 7.09
N PRO A 163 -8.06 -19.08 6.88
CA PRO A 163 -7.55 -19.39 5.55
C PRO A 163 -8.22 -20.63 4.93
N ILE A 164 -8.46 -21.67 5.72
CA ILE A 164 -9.04 -22.93 5.24
C ILE A 164 -10.57 -22.89 5.27
N GLN A 165 -11.17 -22.37 6.35
CA GLN A 165 -12.62 -22.41 6.53
C GLN A 165 -13.36 -21.35 5.71
N VAL A 166 -12.72 -20.22 5.41
CA VAL A 166 -13.36 -19.07 4.75
C VAL A 166 -12.68 -18.72 3.44
N ASN A 167 -11.38 -18.42 3.47
CA ASN A 167 -10.72 -17.85 2.29
C ASN A 167 -10.56 -18.86 1.16
N LEU A 168 -10.19 -20.11 1.46
CA LEU A 168 -10.08 -21.18 0.49
C LEU A 168 -11.40 -21.45 -0.24
N PRO A 169 -12.54 -21.74 0.42
CA PRO A 169 -13.79 -22.01 -0.27
C PRO A 169 -14.39 -20.77 -0.94
N ARG A 170 -14.28 -19.57 -0.35
CA ARG A 170 -14.95 -18.36 -0.86
C ARG A 170 -14.14 -17.61 -1.92
N TYR A 171 -12.83 -17.54 -1.75
CA TYR A 171 -11.93 -16.70 -2.54
C TYR A 171 -10.79 -17.49 -3.20
N ALA A 172 -10.82 -18.82 -3.14
CA ALA A 172 -9.77 -19.70 -3.62
C ALA A 172 -8.39 -19.39 -3.00
N GLU A 173 -8.39 -19.02 -1.71
CA GLU A 173 -7.23 -18.62 -0.88
C GLU A 173 -6.25 -17.70 -1.64
N PRO A 174 -6.56 -16.39 -1.71
CA PRO A 174 -5.85 -15.43 -2.56
C PRO A 174 -4.40 -15.17 -2.11
N ALA A 175 -4.03 -15.50 -0.87
CA ALA A 175 -2.69 -15.25 -0.35
C ALA A 175 -1.60 -16.01 -1.11
N GLN A 176 -1.93 -17.17 -1.66
CA GLN A 176 -1.05 -17.95 -2.53
C GLN A 176 -0.67 -17.19 -3.82
N ARG A 177 -1.49 -16.21 -4.23
CA ARG A 177 -1.32 -15.45 -5.48
C ARG A 177 -0.76 -14.06 -5.25
N TYR A 178 -1.35 -13.27 -4.34
CA TYR A 178 -0.90 -11.89 -4.12
C TYR A 178 0.46 -11.82 -3.43
N CYS A 179 0.88 -12.88 -2.71
CA CYS A 179 2.19 -12.90 -2.08
C CYS A 179 3.28 -13.02 -3.15
N PRO A 180 4.18 -12.02 -3.25
CA PRO A 180 5.21 -11.99 -4.29
C PRO A 180 6.32 -13.01 -4.05
N VAL A 181 6.43 -13.54 -2.83
CA VAL A 181 7.54 -14.39 -2.40
C VAL A 181 7.14 -15.83 -2.02
N GLY A 182 5.87 -16.20 -2.20
CA GLY A 182 5.42 -17.59 -1.99
C GLY A 182 5.37 -18.03 -0.52
N VAL A 183 5.15 -17.09 0.40
CA VAL A 183 5.10 -17.36 1.84
C VAL A 183 3.87 -18.18 2.23
N TYR A 184 2.72 -17.94 1.60
CA TYR A 184 1.47 -18.63 1.95
C TYR A 184 1.20 -19.78 0.99
N GLU A 185 0.95 -20.96 1.53
CA GLU A 185 0.65 -22.17 0.76
C GLU A 185 -0.49 -22.96 1.42
N VAL A 186 -1.34 -23.58 0.60
CA VAL A 186 -2.28 -24.60 1.05
C VAL A 186 -1.71 -25.97 0.70
N VAL A 187 -1.20 -26.68 1.71
CA VAL A 187 -0.66 -28.03 1.56
C VAL A 187 -1.73 -29.06 1.92
N VAL A 188 -1.86 -30.14 1.14
CA VAL A 188 -2.80 -31.22 1.43
C VAL A 188 -2.07 -32.35 2.14
N LYS A 189 -2.49 -32.66 3.37
CA LYS A 189 -1.97 -33.80 4.15
C LYS A 189 -3.13 -34.71 4.54
N ASN A 190 -3.05 -35.99 4.15
CA ASN A 190 -4.12 -36.98 4.38
C ASN A 190 -5.50 -36.50 3.89
N ASP A 191 -5.55 -35.94 2.68
CA ASP A 191 -6.75 -35.34 2.06
C ASP A 191 -7.35 -34.13 2.80
N ILE A 192 -6.62 -33.58 3.78
CA ILE A 192 -7.03 -32.39 4.53
C ILE A 192 -6.15 -31.20 4.11
N PRO A 193 -6.74 -30.09 3.62
CA PRO A 193 -5.99 -28.88 3.33
C PRO A 193 -5.54 -28.20 4.63
N GLN A 194 -4.27 -27.81 4.68
CA GLN A 194 -3.64 -27.10 5.79
C GLN A 194 -2.99 -25.82 5.26
N PHE A 195 -3.15 -24.73 5.99
CA PHE A 195 -2.49 -23.48 5.65
C PHE A 195 -1.09 -23.46 6.24
N GLN A 196 -0.09 -23.22 5.40
CA GLN A 196 1.33 -23.17 5.76
C GLN A 196 1.87 -21.76 5.49
N ILE A 197 2.66 -21.25 6.44
CA ILE A 197 3.37 -19.98 6.32
C ILE A 197 4.88 -20.28 6.31
N ASN A 198 5.51 -20.02 5.17
CA ASN A 198 6.95 -20.14 4.94
C ASN A 198 7.61 -18.79 5.27
N SER A 199 7.87 -18.54 6.55
CA SER A 199 8.42 -17.28 7.05
C SER A 199 9.91 -17.37 7.32
#